data_AF-A0AAV0WMQ6-F1
#
_entry.id   AF-A0AAV0WMQ6-F1
#
_cell.length_a   1.000
_cell.length_b   1.000
_cell.length_c   1.000
_cell.angle_alpha   90.00
_cell.angle_beta   90.00
_cell.angle_gamma   90.00
#
_symmetry.space_group_name_H-M   'P 1'
#
loop_
_entity.id
_entity.type
_entity.pdbx_description
1 polymer ?
#
loop_
_entity_poly.entity_id
_entity_poly.type
_entity_poly.pdbx_seq_one_letter_code
_entity_poly.pdbx_strand_id
1 'polypeptide(L)'
;MQYTDKDLNTYREILIQTSAHLTLDGSKIKKGGTKYTQIITKLFSSGTGVQLQTHNLVYWNDPNELVDRLRLLLASQSAGNTGVSNEILSIFEELYESGITKKIPNV
;
A
#
# COMPACT_ATOMS: atom_id res chain seq x y z
N MET A 1 23.53 -0.87 17.87
CA MET A 1 24.39 -1.68 16.99
C MET A 1 24.08 -1.29 15.56
N GLN A 2 25.05 -0.73 14.83
CA GLN A 2 24.90 -0.43 13.41
C GLN A 2 25.59 -1.55 12.63
N TYR A 3 24.82 -2.24 11.78
CA TYR A 3 25.35 -3.23 10.85
C TYR A 3 25.48 -2.55 9.49
N THR A 4 26.55 -2.83 8.76
CA THR A 4 26.67 -2.33 7.38
C THR A 4 25.80 -3.18 6.44
N ASP A 5 25.46 -2.63 5.27
CA ASP A 5 24.67 -3.37 4.28
C ASP A 5 25.38 -4.66 3.82
N LYS A 6 26.72 -4.65 3.81
CA LYS A 6 27.54 -5.84 3.53
C LYS A 6 27.33 -6.92 4.59
N ASP A 7 27.36 -6.55 5.87
CA ASP A 7 27.14 -7.49 6.98
C ASP A 7 25.74 -8.12 6.90
N LEU A 8 24.74 -7.30 6.57
CA LEU A 8 23.35 -7.75 6.41
C LEU A 8 23.21 -8.72 5.23
N ASN A 9 23.89 -8.46 4.11
CA ASN A 9 23.84 -9.34 2.95
C ASN A 9 24.52 -10.69 3.23
N THR A 10 25.73 -10.69 3.79
CA THR A 10 26.42 -11.92 4.18
C THR A 10 25.60 -12.72 5.20
N TYR A 11 24.99 -12.04 6.18
CA TYR A 11 24.12 -12.67 7.15
C TYR A 11 22.88 -13.30 6.48
N ARG A 12 22.27 -12.62 5.50
CA ARG A 12 21.15 -13.15 4.72
C ARG A 12 21.51 -14.42 3.96
N GLU A 13 22.66 -14.44 3.30
CA GLU A 13 23.15 -15.62 2.56
C GLU A 13 23.36 -16.82 3.49
N ILE A 14 23.99 -16.60 4.65
CA ILE A 14 24.17 -17.65 5.65
C ILE A 14 22.81 -18.19 6.12
N LEU A 15 21.84 -17.32 6.38
CA LEU A 15 20.50 -17.73 6.80
C LEU A 15 19.76 -18.56 5.73
N ILE A 16 19.94 -18.23 4.45
CA ILE A 16 19.37 -18.97 3.33
C ILE A 16 20.03 -20.35 3.21
N GLN A 17 21.36 -20.41 3.28
CA GLN A 17 22.10 -21.68 3.15
C GLN A 17 21.85 -22.63 4.31
N THR A 18 21.75 -22.11 5.53
CA THR A 18 21.59 -22.91 6.75
C THR A 18 20.14 -23.15 7.14
N SER A 19 19.19 -22.48 6.48
CA SER A 19 17.76 -22.49 6.84
C SER A 19 17.48 -22.21 8.33
N ALA A 20 18.43 -21.59 9.04
CA ALA A 20 18.36 -21.42 10.48
C ALA A 20 17.20 -20.50 10.92
N HIS A 21 16.79 -19.60 10.02
CA HIS A 21 15.66 -18.69 10.19
C HIS A 21 14.30 -19.37 10.01
N LEU A 22 14.24 -20.61 9.52
CA LEU A 22 12.99 -21.34 9.25
C LEU A 22 12.63 -22.29 10.40
N THR A 23 11.33 -22.59 10.55
CA THR A 23 10.79 -23.59 11.47
C THR A 23 11.31 -24.98 11.14
N LEU A 24 11.15 -25.96 12.04
CA LEU A 24 11.59 -27.34 11.80
C LEU A 24 11.03 -27.93 10.50
N ASP A 25 9.81 -27.53 10.14
CA ASP A 25 9.14 -27.90 8.90
C ASP A 25 9.68 -27.19 7.64
N GLY A 26 10.59 -26.22 7.79
CA GLY A 26 11.13 -25.41 6.68
C GLY A 26 10.15 -24.39 6.07
N SER A 27 8.86 -24.49 6.37
CA SER A 27 7.82 -23.70 5.68
C SER A 27 7.65 -22.26 6.15
N LYS A 28 8.04 -21.92 7.40
CA LYS A 28 7.77 -20.60 8.00
C LYS A 28 9.00 -20.03 8.68
N ILE A 29 9.10 -18.70 8.79
CA ILE A 29 10.15 -18.06 9.58
C ILE A 29 9.87 -18.28 11.08
N LYS A 30 10.88 -18.74 11.83
CA LYS A 30 10.82 -18.87 13.29
C LYS A 30 10.56 -17.50 13.91
N LYS A 31 9.45 -17.37 14.64
CA LYS A 31 9.08 -16.13 15.34
C LYS A 31 9.61 -16.16 16.76
N GLY A 32 10.35 -15.13 17.16
CA GLY A 32 10.79 -14.94 18.54
C GLY A 32 12.21 -14.39 18.69
N GLY A 33 12.39 -13.58 19.74
CA GLY A 33 13.68 -12.98 20.11
C GLY A 33 14.02 -11.68 19.36
N THR A 34 14.99 -10.95 19.91
CA THR A 34 15.42 -9.64 19.41
C THR A 34 16.00 -9.71 17.99
N LYS A 35 16.68 -10.81 17.66
CA LYS A 35 17.23 -11.03 16.31
C LYS A 35 16.14 -11.18 15.25
N TYR A 36 15.04 -11.85 15.59
CA TYR A 36 13.89 -11.99 14.70
C TYR A 36 13.30 -10.61 14.38
N THR A 37 12.97 -9.82 15.40
CA THR A 37 12.30 -8.53 15.22
C THR A 37 13.16 -7.45 14.60
N GLN A 38 14.48 -7.44 14.86
CA GLN A 38 15.37 -6.37 14.40
C GLN A 38 16.01 -6.64 13.04
N ILE A 39 16.27 -7.90 12.70
CA ILE A 39 17.09 -8.27 11.53
C ILE A 39 16.32 -9.20 10.60
N ILE A 40 15.85 -10.36 11.07
CA ILE A 40 15.27 -11.40 10.20
C ILE A 40 13.97 -10.92 9.56
N THR A 41 13.08 -10.25 10.30
CA THR A 41 11.85 -9.68 9.77
C THR A 41 12.12 -8.69 8.64
N LYS A 42 13.15 -7.83 8.75
CA LYS A 42 13.48 -6.83 7.73
C LYS A 42 14.11 -7.43 6.47
N LEU A 43 14.89 -8.51 6.63
CA LEU A 43 15.57 -9.19 5.52
C LEU A 43 14.64 -10.10 4.71
N PHE A 44 13.60 -10.64 5.35
CA PHE A 44 12.70 -11.65 4.78
C PHE A 44 11.22 -11.25 4.88
N SER A 45 10.91 -9.97 5.08
CA SER A 45 9.54 -9.44 5.07
C SER A 45 8.92 -9.57 3.69
N SER A 46 8.45 -10.79 3.39
CA SER A 46 7.58 -11.11 2.24
C SER A 46 6.12 -10.89 2.60
N GLY A 47 5.87 -9.75 3.26
CA GLY A 47 4.56 -9.35 3.74
C GLY A 47 4.52 -7.84 3.74
N THR A 48 4.32 -7.27 2.56
CA THR A 48 3.60 -6.00 2.42
C THR A 48 2.27 -6.18 3.13
N GLY A 49 2.25 -5.93 4.45
CA GLY A 49 1.05 -5.40 5.07
C GLY A 49 0.66 -4.22 4.21
N VAL A 50 -0.56 -4.29 3.65
CA VAL A 50 -1.12 -3.30 2.72
C VAL A 50 -0.58 -1.94 3.10
N GLN A 51 0.30 -1.38 2.25
CA GLN A 51 0.72 -0.01 2.41
C GLN A 51 -0.57 0.78 2.36
N LEU A 52 -1.01 1.29 3.52
CA LEU A 52 -2.15 2.18 3.59
C LEU A 52 -1.83 3.25 2.56
N GLN A 53 -2.59 3.26 1.47
CA GLN A 53 -2.47 4.35 0.52
C GLN A 53 -2.82 5.56 1.35
N THR A 54 -1.80 6.31 1.73
CA THR A 54 -1.96 7.66 2.24
C THR A 54 -2.60 8.38 1.08
N HIS A 55 -3.94 8.44 1.08
CA HIS A 55 -4.69 9.28 0.17
C HIS A 55 -4.09 10.66 0.40
N ASN A 56 -3.25 11.11 -0.53
CA ASN A 56 -2.82 12.49 -0.54
C ASN A 56 -4.12 13.27 -0.60
N LEU A 57 -4.45 13.98 0.47
CA LEU A 57 -5.61 14.87 0.50
C LEU A 57 -5.30 15.99 -0.49
N VAL A 58 -5.60 15.73 -1.76
CA VAL A 58 -5.52 16.74 -2.82
C VAL A 58 -6.73 17.62 -2.60
N TYR A 59 -6.47 18.85 -2.17
CA TYR A 59 -7.50 19.87 -2.02
C TYR A 59 -7.69 20.54 -3.39
N TRP A 60 -8.83 20.32 -4.03
CA TRP A 60 -9.08 20.84 -5.37
C TRP A 60 -9.69 22.24 -5.27
N ASN A 61 -8.97 23.26 -5.75
CA ASN A 61 -9.45 24.63 -5.71
C ASN A 61 -10.40 24.98 -6.88
N ASP A 62 -10.39 24.19 -7.97
CA ASP A 62 -11.19 24.46 -9.16
C ASP A 62 -12.11 23.26 -9.52
N PRO A 63 -13.42 23.50 -9.71
CA PRO A 63 -14.38 22.47 -10.13
C PRO A 63 -14.05 21.75 -11.44
N ASN A 64 -13.40 22.42 -12.40
CA ASN A 64 -13.06 21.83 -13.68
C ASN A 64 -11.95 20.79 -13.54
N GLU A 65 -10.99 21.03 -12.63
CA GLU A 65 -9.93 20.05 -12.32
C GLU A 65 -10.52 18.76 -11.73
N LEU A 66 -11.52 18.87 -10.84
CA LEU A 66 -12.28 17.73 -10.32
C LEU A 66 -12.98 16.94 -11.43
N VAL A 67 -13.62 17.63 -12.38
CA VAL A 67 -14.31 16.99 -13.51
C VAL A 67 -13.32 16.28 -14.45
N ASP A 68 -12.17 16.88 -14.73
CA ASP A 68 -11.15 16.25 -15.58
C ASP A 68 -10.48 15.06 -14.90
N ARG A 69 -10.25 15.15 -13.58
CA ARG A 69 -9.79 14.01 -12.78
C ARG A 69 -10.80 12.87 -12.78
N LEU A 70 -12.09 13.18 -12.60
CA LEU A 70 -13.17 12.19 -12.63
C LEU A 70 -13.23 11.47 -13.98
N ARG A 71 -13.13 12.21 -15.10
CA ARG A 71 -13.08 11.63 -16.45
C ARG A 71 -11.93 10.64 -16.60
N LEU A 72 -10.74 10.99 -16.12
CA LEU A 72 -9.58 10.11 -16.15
C LEU A 72 -9.79 8.83 -15.32
N LEU A 73 -10.36 8.95 -14.13
CA LEU A 73 -10.62 7.81 -13.26
C LEU A 73 -11.69 6.87 -13.85
N LEU A 74 -12.74 7.39 -14.46
CA LEU A 74 -13.75 6.58 -15.15
C LEU A 74 -13.17 5.83 -16.35
N ALA A 75 -12.27 6.46 -17.11
CA ALA A 75 -11.55 5.79 -18.18
C ALA A 75 -10.64 4.66 -17.64
N SER A 76 -9.92 4.91 -16.53
CA SER A 76 -9.12 3.91 -15.84
C SER A 76 -9.97 2.74 -15.31
N GLN A 77 -11.14 3.03 -14.73
CA GLN A 77 -12.07 2.01 -14.26
C GLN A 77 -12.61 1.16 -15.43
N SER A 78 -12.95 1.79 -16.55
CA SER A 78 -13.40 1.12 -17.78
C SER A 78 -12.30 0.21 -18.38
N ALA A 79 -11.04 0.56 -18.17
CA ALA A 79 -9.88 -0.26 -18.54
C ALA A 79 -9.61 -1.43 -17.56
N GLY A 80 -10.43 -1.60 -16.52
CA GLY A 80 -10.35 -2.72 -15.57
C GLY A 80 -9.61 -2.40 -14.27
N ASN A 81 -9.22 -1.15 -14.02
CA ASN A 81 -8.61 -0.78 -12.75
C ASN A 81 -9.68 -0.64 -11.65
N THR A 82 -9.74 -1.59 -10.72
CA THR A 82 -10.69 -1.56 -9.60
C THR A 82 -10.24 -0.70 -8.41
N GLY A 83 -8.97 -0.27 -8.40
CA GLY A 83 -8.37 0.51 -7.31
C GLY A 83 -8.78 1.98 -7.27
N VAL A 84 -9.47 2.48 -8.30
CA VAL A 84 -9.86 3.91 -8.41
C VAL A 84 -11.21 4.23 -7.76
N SER A 85 -11.96 3.22 -7.30
CA SER A 85 -13.33 3.40 -6.81
C SER A 85 -13.45 4.34 -5.61
N ASN A 86 -12.49 4.29 -4.68
CA ASN A 86 -12.49 5.16 -3.49
C ASN A 86 -12.24 6.63 -3.86
N GLU A 87 -11.36 6.88 -4.83
CA GLU A 87 -11.06 8.23 -5.31
C GLU A 87 -12.25 8.82 -6.08
N ILE A 88 -12.93 8.01 -6.90
CA ILE A 88 -14.17 8.40 -7.58
C ILE A 88 -15.23 8.82 -6.55
N LEU A 89 -15.42 8.03 -5.49
CA LEU A 89 -16.39 8.34 -4.42
C LEU A 89 -16.03 9.66 -3.72
N SER A 90 -14.76 9.85 -3.36
CA SER A 90 -14.28 11.09 -2.72
C SER A 90 -14.53 12.33 -3.57
N ILE A 91 -14.36 12.24 -4.89
CA ILE A 91 -14.63 13.35 -5.81
C ILE A 91 -16.13 13.67 -5.88
N PHE A 92 -17.00 12.65 -5.88
CA PHE A 92 -18.45 12.87 -5.83
C PHE A 92 -18.89 13.56 -4.53
N GLU A 93 -18.30 13.18 -3.40
CA GLU A 93 -18.55 13.83 -2.11
C GLU A 93 -18.14 15.31 -2.14
N GLU A 94 -16.95 15.62 -2.65
CA GLU A 94 -16.46 17.00 -2.75
C GLU A 94 -17.28 17.88 -3.71
N LEU A 95 -17.72 17.32 -4.85
CA LEU A 95 -18.63 17.99 -5.79
C LEU A 95 -20.02 18.22 -5.19
N TYR A 96 -20.46 17.37 -4.27
CA TYR A 96 -21.71 17.54 -3.53
C TYR A 96 -21.57 18.62 -2.45
N GLU A 97 -20.50 18.58 -1.65
CA GLU A 97 -20.22 19.59 -0.61
C GLU A 97 -20.01 20.99 -1.18
N SER A 98 -19.42 21.08 -2.38
CA SER A 98 -19.26 22.35 -3.11
C SER A 98 -20.57 22.89 -3.71
N GLY A 99 -21.68 22.15 -3.60
CA GLY A 99 -22.99 22.54 -4.12
C GLY A 99 -23.12 22.52 -5.65
N ILE A 100 -22.13 21.94 -6.35
CA ILE A 100 -22.08 21.86 -7.82
C ILE A 100 -23.05 20.79 -8.32
N THR A 101 -23.17 19.69 -7.58
CA THR A 101 -24.06 18.58 -7.92
C THR A 101 -25.16 18.43 -6.87
N LYS A 102 -26.38 18.11 -7.31
CA LYS A 102 -27.48 17.74 -6.41
C LYS A 102 -27.56 16.23 -6.34
N LYS A 103 -27.72 15.68 -5.14
CA LYS A 103 -28.00 14.25 -4.95
C LYS A 103 -29.26 13.91 -5.75
N ILE A 104 -29.13 13.05 -6.75
CA ILE A 104 -30.29 12.47 -7.43
C ILE A 104 -30.93 11.54 -6.40
N PRO A 105 -32.19 11.77 -5.98
CA PRO A 105 -32.86 10.84 -5.08
C PRO A 105 -32.97 9.48 -5.78
N ASN A 106 -32.30 8.48 -5.18
CA ASN A 106 -32.29 7.04 -5.49
C ASN A 106 -33.12 6.59 -6.72
N VAL A 107 -32.42 6.12 -7.75
CA VAL A 107 -32.92 5.05 -8.64
C VAL A 107 -32.55 3.72 -8.00
#